data_AF-A0A960G6U9-F1
#
_entry.id   AF-A0A960G6U9-F1
#
_cell.length_a   1.000
_cell.length_b   1.000
_cell.length_c   1.000
_cell.angle_alpha   90.00
_cell.angle_beta   90.00
_cell.angle_gamma   90.00
#
_symmetry.space_group_name_H-M   'P 1'
#
loop_
_entity.id
_entity.type
_entity.pdbx_description
1 polymer ?
#
loop_
_entity_poly.entity_id
_entity_poly.type
_entity_poly.pdbx_seq_one_letter_code
_entity_poly.pdbx_strand_id
1 'polypeptide(L)'
;MSELREWQSDALAAWEGNERRGIVAAATGTGKTRLALEAIRRTAAEGARTTVVVPTRILQDQWTRELREARILPSKRMGTIGGPAPDPNPDHLILVAVMDSARTGVGSLVKHWNRLDLPTMLVVDECHWAGSEYNRGVFDGDARWRLGLSATPERGDDGFDEVLEPELGGIVYRYSLKDAMDDGVLANLRLVNLLVDLTRNELSEYQGVEQRIDRLEADLRLKHPELFEHADWTAAVAMAARSDRMAKRLTILVNERRRMLARSAGRL
;
A
#
# COMPACT_ATOMS: atom_id res chain seq x y z
N MET A 1 0.48 -17.49 -21.06
CA MET A 1 1.09 -16.97 -19.81
C MET A 1 2.01 -18.06 -19.28
N SER A 2 3.15 -17.72 -18.67
CA SER A 2 3.98 -18.74 -18.03
C SER A 2 3.27 -19.30 -16.80
N GLU A 3 3.69 -20.48 -16.35
CA GLU A 3 3.23 -21.10 -15.12
C GLU A 3 3.42 -20.17 -13.90
N LEU A 4 2.51 -20.31 -12.93
CA LEU A 4 2.61 -19.60 -11.66
C LEU A 4 3.74 -20.18 -10.82
N ARG A 5 4.36 -19.34 -9.99
CA ARG A 5 5.25 -19.82 -8.93
C ARG A 5 4.43 -20.50 -7.84
N GLU A 6 5.07 -21.39 -7.09
CA GLU A 6 4.44 -22.15 -6.00
C GLU A 6 3.72 -21.23 -5.01
N TRP A 7 4.39 -20.21 -4.48
CA TRP A 7 3.78 -19.23 -3.57
C TRP A 7 2.54 -18.53 -4.16
N GLN A 8 2.50 -18.32 -5.48
CA GLN A 8 1.36 -17.67 -6.14
C GLN A 8 0.18 -18.63 -6.23
N SER A 9 0.44 -19.91 -6.48
CA SER A 9 -0.57 -20.98 -6.45
C SER A 9 -1.14 -21.16 -5.04
N ASP A 10 -0.28 -21.20 -4.02
CA ASP A 10 -0.69 -21.34 -2.62
C ASP A 10 -1.52 -20.15 -2.15
N ALA A 11 -1.08 -18.94 -2.48
CA ALA A 11 -1.81 -17.72 -2.15
C ALA A 11 -3.19 -17.66 -2.84
N LEU A 12 -3.31 -18.14 -4.08
CA LEU A 12 -4.61 -18.28 -4.76
C LEU A 12 -5.49 -19.31 -4.08
N ALA A 13 -4.94 -20.47 -3.72
CA ALA A 13 -5.69 -21.52 -3.02
C ALA A 13 -6.18 -21.04 -1.64
N ALA A 14 -5.35 -20.31 -0.90
CA ALA A 14 -5.73 -19.70 0.38
C ALA A 14 -6.86 -18.67 0.21
N TRP A 15 -6.76 -17.82 -0.82
CA TRP A 15 -7.81 -16.85 -1.16
C TRP A 15 -9.12 -17.55 -1.57
N GLU A 16 -9.06 -18.61 -2.38
CA GLU A 16 -10.23 -19.41 -2.77
C GLU A 16 -10.85 -20.13 -1.56
N GLY A 17 -10.03 -20.65 -0.64
CA GLY A 17 -10.46 -21.26 0.60
C GLY A 17 -11.13 -20.29 1.57
N ASN A 18 -10.85 -18.98 1.45
CA ASN A 18 -11.49 -17.92 2.22
C ASN A 18 -12.62 -17.23 1.44
N GLU A 19 -13.43 -18.03 0.73
CA GLU A 19 -14.59 -17.55 -0.05
C GLU A 19 -14.24 -16.47 -1.09
N ARG A 20 -12.99 -16.45 -1.58
CA ARG A 20 -12.47 -15.46 -2.53
C ARG A 20 -12.54 -14.02 -1.97
N ARG A 21 -12.35 -13.90 -0.66
CA ARG A 21 -12.13 -12.65 0.06
C ARG A 21 -10.80 -12.77 0.80
N GLY A 22 -9.85 -11.88 0.57
CA GLY A 22 -8.66 -11.83 1.41
C GLY A 22 -7.57 -10.90 0.92
N ILE A 23 -6.59 -10.67 1.78
CA ILE A 23 -5.37 -9.90 1.52
C ILE A 23 -4.19 -10.86 1.36
N VAL A 24 -3.47 -10.74 0.25
CA VAL A 24 -2.18 -11.40 0.04
C VAL A 24 -1.08 -10.40 0.34
N ALA A 25 -0.38 -10.64 1.45
CA ALA A 25 0.73 -9.81 1.92
C ALA A 25 2.05 -10.35 1.37
N ALA A 26 2.53 -9.83 0.24
CA ALA A 26 3.73 -10.34 -0.42
C ALA A 26 4.74 -9.25 -0.73
N ALA A 27 6.04 -9.54 -0.59
CA ALA A 27 7.13 -8.60 -0.86
C ALA A 27 7.03 -7.96 -2.26
N THR A 28 7.63 -6.77 -2.43
CA THR A 28 7.69 -6.12 -3.74
C THR A 28 8.59 -6.93 -4.69
N GLY A 29 8.31 -6.89 -5.99
CA GLY A 29 9.08 -7.62 -7.00
C GLY A 29 8.82 -9.14 -7.09
N THR A 30 8.03 -9.72 -6.18
CA THR A 30 7.73 -11.18 -6.20
C THR A 30 6.73 -11.60 -7.28
N GLY A 31 5.95 -10.64 -7.80
CA GLY A 31 4.96 -10.87 -8.87
C GLY A 31 3.51 -10.90 -8.42
N LYS A 32 3.12 -10.11 -7.41
CA LYS A 32 1.72 -9.96 -6.95
C LYS A 32 0.71 -9.72 -8.08
N THR A 33 1.07 -8.91 -9.08
CA THR A 33 0.18 -8.63 -10.21
C THR A 33 -0.16 -9.88 -11.00
N ARG A 34 0.77 -10.84 -11.15
CA ARG A 34 0.46 -12.11 -11.85
C ARG A 34 -0.55 -12.95 -11.10
N LEU A 35 -0.45 -13.00 -9.76
CA LEU A 35 -1.44 -13.66 -8.93
C LEU A 35 -2.82 -13.04 -9.14
N ALA A 36 -2.93 -11.71 -9.15
CA ALA A 36 -4.22 -11.06 -9.37
C ALA A 36 -4.73 -11.24 -10.81
N LEU A 37 -3.87 -11.21 -11.83
CA LEU A 37 -4.28 -11.51 -13.21
C LEU A 37 -4.87 -12.92 -13.32
N GLU A 38 -4.30 -13.90 -12.63
CA GLU A 38 -4.85 -15.24 -12.57
C GLU A 38 -6.20 -15.27 -11.84
N ALA A 39 -6.32 -14.59 -10.69
CA ALA A 39 -7.61 -14.47 -9.99
C ALA A 39 -8.68 -13.85 -10.91
N ILE A 40 -8.35 -12.75 -11.61
CA ILE A 40 -9.22 -12.10 -12.60
C ILE A 40 -9.59 -13.05 -13.73
N ARG A 41 -8.65 -13.87 -14.21
CA ARG A 41 -8.92 -14.85 -15.27
C ARG A 41 -9.93 -15.90 -14.82
N ARG A 42 -9.79 -16.42 -13.61
CA ARG A 42 -10.72 -17.42 -13.03
C ARG A 42 -12.11 -16.82 -12.83
N THR A 43 -12.20 -15.63 -12.27
CA THR A 43 -13.48 -14.96 -12.01
C THR A 43 -14.16 -14.47 -13.30
N ALA A 44 -13.40 -13.99 -14.29
CA ALA A 44 -13.94 -13.61 -15.59
C ALA A 44 -14.53 -14.80 -16.36
N ALA A 45 -13.96 -16.01 -16.19
CA ALA A 45 -14.53 -17.24 -16.76
C ALA A 45 -15.90 -17.60 -16.16
N GLU A 46 -16.20 -17.10 -14.96
CA GLU A 46 -17.50 -17.20 -14.29
C GLU A 46 -18.42 -16.00 -14.62
N GLY A 47 -18.03 -15.16 -15.58
CA GLY A 47 -18.81 -14.02 -16.05
C GLY A 47 -18.64 -12.75 -15.20
N ALA A 48 -17.65 -12.70 -14.32
CA ALA A 48 -17.51 -11.56 -13.42
C ALA A 48 -16.98 -10.29 -14.07
N ARG A 49 -17.47 -9.15 -13.58
CA ARG A 49 -16.91 -7.83 -13.87
C ARG A 49 -15.93 -7.45 -12.79
N THR A 50 -14.76 -6.94 -13.17
CA THR A 50 -13.69 -6.62 -12.24
C THR A 50 -13.42 -5.13 -12.20
N THR A 51 -13.32 -4.58 -10.99
CA THR A 51 -12.68 -3.29 -10.75
C THR A 51 -11.31 -3.52 -10.12
N VAL A 52 -10.27 -3.02 -10.75
CA VAL A 52 -8.91 -2.94 -10.19
C VAL A 52 -8.69 -1.52 -9.70
N VAL A 53 -8.33 -1.35 -8.43
CA VAL A 53 -8.05 -0.06 -7.81
C VAL A 53 -6.57 0.04 -7.50
N VAL A 54 -5.94 1.14 -7.92
CA VAL A 54 -4.51 1.38 -7.79
C VAL A 54 -4.22 2.75 -7.20
N PRO A 55 -3.09 2.96 -6.50
CA PRO A 55 -2.86 4.22 -5.80
C PRO A 55 -2.38 5.35 -6.73
N THR A 56 -1.80 5.03 -7.89
CA THR A 56 -1.22 6.04 -8.79
C THR A 56 -1.54 5.79 -10.25
N ARG A 57 -1.45 6.84 -11.07
CA ARG A 57 -1.60 6.77 -12.53
C ARG A 57 -0.54 5.87 -13.19
N ILE A 58 0.69 5.88 -12.67
CA ILE A 58 1.77 5.02 -13.17
C ILE A 58 1.38 3.54 -13.04
N LEU A 59 0.78 3.17 -11.90
CA LEU A 59 0.28 1.81 -11.70
C LEU A 59 -0.95 1.53 -12.55
N GLN A 60 -1.84 2.49 -12.78
CA GLN A 60 -2.98 2.32 -13.72
C GLN A 60 -2.49 1.97 -15.13
N ASP A 61 -1.47 2.68 -15.63
CA ASP A 61 -0.89 2.42 -16.94
C ASP A 61 -0.20 1.04 -16.99
N GLN A 62 0.51 0.67 -15.92
CA GLN A 62 1.12 -0.65 -15.78
C GLN A 62 0.06 -1.76 -15.81
N TRP A 63 -0.96 -1.66 -14.97
CA TRP A 63 -2.06 -2.64 -14.90
C TRP A 63 -2.81 -2.77 -16.22
N THR A 64 -3.10 -1.65 -16.88
CA THR A 64 -3.77 -1.66 -18.18
C THR A 64 -2.94 -2.38 -19.24
N ARG A 65 -1.62 -2.19 -19.23
CA ARG A 65 -0.70 -2.92 -20.11
C ARG A 65 -0.69 -4.41 -19.79
N GLU A 66 -0.50 -4.77 -18.52
CA GLU A 66 -0.43 -6.17 -18.09
C GLU A 66 -1.73 -6.94 -18.39
N LEU A 67 -2.91 -6.32 -18.18
CA LEU A 67 -4.21 -6.90 -18.54
C LEU A 67 -4.35 -7.15 -20.06
N ARG A 68 -3.90 -6.19 -20.88
CA ARG A 68 -3.90 -6.33 -22.36
C ARG A 68 -2.94 -7.42 -22.83
N GLU A 69 -1.77 -7.53 -22.21
CA GLU A 69 -0.78 -8.57 -22.51
C GLU A 69 -1.24 -9.95 -22.05
N ALA A 70 -1.93 -10.04 -20.92
CA ALA A 70 -2.50 -11.29 -20.40
C ALA A 70 -3.61 -11.85 -21.30
N ARG A 71 -4.26 -10.99 -22.12
CA ARG A 71 -5.33 -11.36 -23.06
C ARG A 71 -6.47 -12.14 -22.40
N ILE A 72 -6.79 -11.80 -21.14
CA ILE A 72 -7.92 -12.38 -20.41
C ILE A 72 -9.23 -12.04 -21.12
N LEU A 73 -9.35 -10.80 -21.62
CA LEU A 73 -10.47 -10.32 -22.41
C LEU A 73 -9.98 -9.46 -23.58
N PRO A 74 -10.81 -9.25 -24.63
CA PRO A 74 -10.50 -8.31 -25.70
C PRO A 74 -10.28 -6.90 -25.15
N SER A 75 -9.30 -6.16 -25.69
CA SER A 75 -8.94 -4.81 -25.23
C SER A 75 -10.11 -3.82 -25.17
N LYS A 76 -11.11 -3.97 -26.05
CA LYS A 76 -12.33 -3.16 -26.08
C LYS A 76 -13.31 -3.40 -24.92
N ARG A 77 -13.09 -4.43 -24.11
CA ARG A 77 -13.88 -4.72 -22.89
C ARG A 77 -13.17 -4.23 -21.63
N MET A 78 -12.12 -3.43 -21.79
CA MET A 78 -11.30 -2.92 -20.69
C MET A 78 -11.20 -1.40 -20.79
N GLY A 79 -11.41 -0.71 -19.67
CA GLY A 79 -11.32 0.74 -19.61
C GLY A 79 -10.70 1.24 -18.30
N THR A 80 -10.69 2.55 -18.16
CA THR A 80 -10.07 3.24 -17.02
C THR A 80 -11.03 4.24 -16.40
N ILE A 81 -10.92 4.43 -15.09
CA ILE A 81 -11.60 5.51 -14.36
C ILE A 81 -10.54 6.44 -13.77
N GLY A 82 -10.68 7.74 -14.03
CA GLY A 82 -9.64 8.71 -13.73
C GLY A 82 -8.45 8.60 -14.69
N GLY A 83 -7.35 9.27 -14.36
CA GLY A 83 -6.18 9.35 -15.24
C GLY A 83 -6.36 10.34 -16.41
N PRO A 84 -5.41 10.38 -17.36
CA PRO A 84 -5.40 11.37 -18.45
C PRO A 84 -6.43 11.09 -19.55
N ALA A 85 -6.86 9.84 -19.71
CA ALA A 85 -7.83 9.42 -20.74
C ALA A 85 -8.81 8.39 -20.15
N PRO A 86 -9.76 8.82 -19.30
CA PRO A 86 -10.77 7.93 -18.72
C PRO A 86 -11.74 7.41 -19.78
N ASP A 87 -12.09 6.13 -19.69
CA ASP A 87 -13.05 5.47 -20.57
C ASP A 87 -14.05 4.61 -19.76
N PRO A 88 -14.96 5.26 -19.01
CA PRO A 88 -15.94 4.60 -18.15
C PRO A 88 -17.15 4.10 -18.96
N ASN A 89 -16.96 3.08 -19.80
CA ASN A 89 -18.05 2.47 -20.56
C ASN A 89 -18.73 1.34 -19.76
N PRO A 90 -20.08 1.34 -19.62
CA PRO A 90 -20.82 0.25 -18.96
C PRO A 90 -20.61 -1.15 -19.53
N ASP A 91 -20.23 -1.26 -20.81
CA ASP A 91 -19.95 -2.53 -21.50
C ASP A 91 -18.57 -3.11 -21.13
N HIS A 92 -17.70 -2.31 -20.51
CA HIS A 92 -16.45 -2.80 -19.98
C HIS A 92 -16.71 -3.85 -18.90
N LEU A 93 -15.88 -4.90 -18.94
CA LEU A 93 -15.90 -5.99 -17.98
C LEU A 93 -14.74 -5.87 -17.00
N ILE A 94 -13.67 -5.14 -17.35
CA ILE A 94 -12.58 -4.81 -16.44
C ILE A 94 -12.37 -3.30 -16.48
N LEU A 95 -12.31 -2.67 -15.30
CA LEU A 95 -11.99 -1.26 -15.14
C LEU A 95 -10.79 -1.10 -14.22
N VAL A 96 -9.84 -0.27 -14.62
CA VAL A 96 -8.71 0.11 -13.75
C VAL A 96 -8.90 1.55 -13.27
N ALA A 97 -9.07 1.74 -11.97
CA ALA A 97 -9.38 3.02 -11.34
C ALA A 97 -8.24 3.49 -10.43
N VAL A 98 -7.88 4.76 -10.51
CA VAL A 98 -6.99 5.37 -9.51
C VAL A 98 -7.79 5.69 -8.25
N MET A 99 -7.24 5.43 -7.05
CA MET A 99 -7.93 5.60 -5.75
C MET A 99 -8.69 6.92 -5.64
N ASP A 100 -8.07 8.06 -5.97
CA ASP A 100 -8.73 9.37 -5.88
C ASP A 100 -10.04 9.46 -6.67
N SER A 101 -10.08 8.80 -7.83
CA SER A 101 -11.26 8.74 -8.70
C SER A 101 -12.18 7.56 -8.38
N ALA A 102 -11.66 6.51 -7.74
CA ALA A 102 -12.47 5.39 -7.28
C ALA A 102 -13.49 5.84 -6.22
N ARG A 103 -13.11 6.79 -5.35
CA ARG A 103 -13.99 7.38 -4.32
C ARG A 103 -15.31 7.95 -4.87
N THR A 104 -15.31 8.49 -6.08
CA THR A 104 -16.44 9.25 -6.64
C THR A 104 -17.01 8.63 -7.91
N GLY A 105 -16.19 7.95 -8.71
CA GLY A 105 -16.55 7.44 -10.03
C GLY A 105 -16.81 5.93 -10.10
N VAL A 106 -16.21 5.12 -9.21
CA VAL A 106 -16.43 3.65 -9.22
C VAL A 106 -17.80 3.30 -8.67
N GLY A 107 -18.27 4.01 -7.65
CA GLY A 107 -19.55 3.71 -7.00
C GLY A 107 -20.76 3.75 -7.95
N SER A 108 -20.78 4.61 -8.98
CA SER A 108 -21.88 4.65 -9.94
C SER A 108 -21.86 3.48 -10.93
N LEU A 109 -20.67 3.03 -11.35
CA LEU A 109 -20.47 1.93 -12.28
C LEU A 109 -20.63 0.56 -11.62
N VAL A 110 -20.12 0.39 -10.39
CA VAL A 110 -20.35 -0.84 -9.61
C VAL A 110 -21.83 -0.98 -9.29
N LYS A 111 -22.52 0.11 -8.92
CA LYS A 111 -23.99 0.11 -8.80
C LYS A 111 -24.68 -0.28 -10.11
N HIS A 112 -24.19 0.15 -11.27
CA HIS A 112 -24.74 -0.25 -12.55
C HIS A 112 -24.53 -1.74 -12.83
N TRP A 113 -23.35 -2.28 -12.55
CA TRP A 113 -23.04 -3.71 -12.72
C TRP A 113 -23.86 -4.60 -11.78
N ASN A 114 -24.03 -4.19 -10.52
CA ASN A 114 -24.83 -4.92 -9.55
C ASN A 114 -26.31 -5.01 -9.96
N ARG A 115 -26.85 -4.01 -10.67
CA ARG A 115 -28.23 -4.07 -11.22
C ARG A 115 -28.42 -5.16 -12.27
N LEU A 116 -27.34 -5.63 -12.90
CA LEU A 116 -27.39 -6.68 -13.91
C LEU A 116 -27.25 -8.08 -13.31
N ASP A 117 -27.19 -8.18 -11.97
CA ASP A 117 -27.04 -9.44 -11.21
C ASP A 117 -25.80 -10.27 -11.66
N LEU A 118 -24.77 -9.57 -12.13
CA LEU A 118 -23.52 -10.20 -12.54
C LEU A 118 -22.57 -10.26 -11.35
N PRO A 119 -21.79 -11.34 -11.19
CA PRO A 119 -20.78 -11.41 -10.16
C PRO A 119 -19.74 -10.30 -10.36
N THR A 120 -19.30 -9.70 -9.27
CA THR A 120 -18.33 -8.59 -9.29
C THR A 120 -17.12 -8.93 -8.44
N MET A 121 -15.94 -8.52 -8.93
CA MET A 121 -14.67 -8.68 -8.25
C MET A 121 -14.04 -7.31 -8.02
N LEU A 122 -13.52 -7.10 -6.82
CA LEU A 122 -12.68 -5.95 -6.48
C LEU A 122 -11.25 -6.43 -6.24
N VAL A 123 -10.29 -5.82 -6.94
CA VAL A 123 -8.86 -5.96 -6.68
C VAL A 123 -8.34 -4.62 -6.18
N VAL A 124 -7.74 -4.59 -5.01
CA VAL A 124 -7.13 -3.37 -4.44
C VAL A 124 -5.63 -3.58 -4.35
N ASP A 125 -4.91 -2.98 -5.29
CA ASP A 125 -3.44 -2.98 -5.29
C ASP A 125 -2.90 -1.90 -4.34
N GLU A 126 -1.84 -2.24 -3.62
CA GLU A 126 -1.37 -1.51 -2.44
C GLU A 126 -2.49 -1.16 -1.46
N CYS A 127 -3.26 -2.17 -1.04
CA CYS A 127 -4.45 -2.00 -0.22
C CYS A 127 -4.23 -1.26 1.10
N HIS A 128 -2.99 -1.16 1.61
CA HIS A 128 -2.67 -0.35 2.79
C HIS A 128 -3.09 1.12 2.65
N TRP A 129 -3.16 1.66 1.43
CA TRP A 129 -3.65 3.03 1.24
C TRP A 129 -5.17 3.16 1.42
N ALA A 130 -5.92 2.08 1.24
CA ALA A 130 -7.38 2.09 1.31
C ALA A 130 -7.93 2.07 2.76
N GLY A 131 -7.07 1.86 3.77
CA GLY A 131 -7.46 1.79 5.18
C GLY A 131 -7.80 3.14 5.81
N SER A 132 -7.35 4.26 5.24
CA SER A 132 -7.65 5.60 5.76
C SER A 132 -9.15 5.96 5.62
N GLU A 133 -9.68 6.76 6.56
CA GLU A 133 -11.06 7.31 6.48
C GLU A 133 -11.36 7.95 5.12
N TYR A 134 -10.38 8.65 4.54
CA TYR A 134 -10.51 9.32 3.26
C TYR A 134 -10.67 8.38 2.05
N ASN A 135 -10.30 7.10 2.18
CA ASN A 135 -10.27 6.13 1.08
C ASN A 135 -11.30 5.00 1.21
N ARG A 136 -12.12 4.97 2.28
CA ARG A 136 -13.15 3.93 2.50
C ARG A 136 -14.12 3.77 1.33
N GLY A 137 -14.43 4.85 0.60
CA GLY A 137 -15.31 4.81 -0.58
C GLY A 137 -14.82 3.93 -1.74
N VAL A 138 -13.58 3.43 -1.70
CA VAL A 138 -13.10 2.38 -2.62
C VAL A 138 -13.87 1.08 -2.47
N PHE A 139 -14.37 0.80 -1.26
CA PHE A 139 -15.12 -0.41 -0.94
C PHE A 139 -16.62 -0.27 -1.16
N ASP A 140 -17.08 0.92 -1.57
CA ASP A 140 -18.50 1.18 -1.86
C ASP A 140 -18.97 0.29 -3.02
N GLY A 141 -19.77 -0.72 -2.69
CA GLY A 141 -20.35 -1.64 -3.65
C GLY A 141 -20.40 -3.07 -3.12
N ASP A 142 -21.30 -3.86 -3.70
CA ASP A 142 -21.50 -5.25 -3.30
C ASP A 142 -20.62 -6.18 -4.15
N ALA A 143 -19.31 -5.99 -4.04
CA ALA A 143 -18.34 -6.86 -4.72
C ALA A 143 -18.33 -8.25 -4.06
N ARG A 144 -18.81 -9.26 -4.80
CA ARG A 144 -18.87 -10.65 -4.34
C ARG A 144 -17.49 -11.19 -3.95
N TRP A 145 -16.47 -10.87 -4.73
CA TRP A 145 -15.09 -11.32 -4.50
C TRP A 145 -14.16 -10.14 -4.30
N ARG A 146 -13.21 -10.27 -3.38
CA ARG A 146 -12.34 -9.17 -2.96
C ARG A 146 -10.92 -9.66 -2.76
N LEU A 147 -9.96 -9.01 -3.42
CA LEU A 147 -8.55 -9.35 -3.34
C LEU A 147 -7.75 -8.09 -3.00
N GLY A 148 -7.16 -8.07 -1.82
CA GLY A 148 -6.17 -7.06 -1.42
C GLY A 148 -4.75 -7.53 -1.74
N LEU A 149 -3.93 -6.64 -2.29
CA LEU A 149 -2.51 -6.89 -2.50
C LEU A 149 -1.70 -5.81 -1.80
N SER A 150 -0.74 -6.19 -0.95
CA SER A 150 0.27 -5.24 -0.48
C SER A 150 1.51 -5.97 0.02
N ALA A 151 2.64 -5.27 0.13
CA ALA A 151 3.77 -5.78 0.90
C ALA A 151 3.63 -5.54 2.40
N THR A 152 2.87 -4.52 2.80
CA THR A 152 2.74 -4.07 4.20
C THR A 152 1.31 -3.63 4.49
N PRO A 153 0.35 -4.55 4.60
CA PRO A 153 -1.06 -4.21 4.80
C PRO A 153 -1.35 -3.53 6.16
N GLU A 154 -0.60 -3.85 7.21
CA GLU A 154 -0.85 -3.45 8.61
C GLU A 154 -0.19 -2.10 9.00
N ARG A 155 -0.11 -1.12 8.11
CA ARG A 155 0.72 0.08 8.37
C ARG A 155 0.12 1.03 9.43
N GLY A 156 0.53 0.85 10.69
CA GLY A 156 0.79 1.89 11.70
C GLY A 156 -0.40 2.74 12.20
N ASP A 157 -1.61 2.49 11.73
CA ASP A 157 -2.87 3.06 12.20
C ASP A 157 -3.93 1.96 12.36
N ASP A 158 -5.05 2.29 13.01
CA ASP A 158 -6.19 1.36 13.19
C ASP A 158 -6.92 1.06 11.86
N GLY A 159 -6.48 1.62 10.73
CA GLY A 159 -7.13 1.49 9.43
C GLY A 159 -7.10 0.06 8.86
N PHE A 160 -6.14 -0.77 9.29
CA PHE A 160 -6.13 -2.19 8.92
C PHE A 160 -7.29 -2.94 9.59
N ASP A 161 -7.38 -2.88 10.91
CA ASP A 161 -8.37 -3.61 11.70
C ASP A 161 -9.79 -3.05 11.49
N GLU A 162 -9.93 -1.72 11.39
CA GLU A 162 -11.24 -1.09 11.24
C GLU A 162 -11.83 -1.16 9.83
N VAL A 163 -10.99 -1.29 8.80
CA VAL A 163 -11.42 -1.15 7.40
C VAL A 163 -10.97 -2.32 6.55
N LEU A 164 -9.67 -2.54 6.45
CA LEU A 164 -9.14 -3.50 5.47
C LEU A 164 -9.54 -4.93 5.79
N GLU A 165 -9.45 -5.34 7.06
CA GLU A 165 -9.85 -6.68 7.46
C GLU A 165 -11.35 -6.95 7.24
N PRO A 166 -12.29 -6.10 7.72
CA PRO A 166 -13.72 -6.28 7.46
C PRO A 166 -14.08 -6.25 5.98
N GLU A 167 -13.50 -5.32 5.22
CA GLU A 167 -13.85 -5.11 3.81
C GLU A 167 -13.24 -6.17 2.90
N LEU A 168 -11.99 -6.58 3.13
CA LEU A 168 -11.27 -7.49 2.25
C LEU A 168 -11.24 -8.94 2.76
N GLY A 169 -11.50 -9.22 4.03
CA GLY A 169 -11.50 -10.57 4.60
C GLY A 169 -10.20 -10.99 5.28
N GLY A 170 -9.46 -10.04 5.84
CA GLY A 170 -8.20 -10.29 6.56
C GLY A 170 -7.04 -10.78 5.70
N ILE A 171 -5.89 -11.08 6.32
CA ILE A 171 -4.70 -11.59 5.61
C ILE A 171 -4.79 -13.10 5.49
N VAL A 172 -4.91 -13.58 4.25
CA VAL A 172 -5.07 -15.01 3.93
C VAL A 172 -3.75 -15.69 3.56
N TYR A 173 -2.74 -14.90 3.15
CA TYR A 173 -1.43 -15.43 2.79
C TYR A 173 -0.33 -14.38 3.03
N ARG A 174 0.83 -14.82 3.53
CA ARG A 174 2.02 -13.99 3.70
C ARG A 174 3.21 -14.57 2.96
N TYR A 175 3.91 -13.73 2.22
CA TYR A 175 5.14 -14.05 1.50
C TYR A 175 6.19 -12.98 1.76
N SER A 176 7.05 -13.23 2.74
CA SER A 176 8.00 -12.25 3.22
C SER A 176 9.15 -12.04 2.23
N LEU A 177 9.95 -10.98 2.46
CA LEU A 177 11.19 -10.76 1.71
C LEU A 177 12.16 -11.93 1.89
N LYS A 178 12.18 -12.53 3.09
CA LYS A 178 13.02 -13.69 3.41
C LYS A 178 12.58 -14.91 2.62
N ASP A 179 11.28 -15.24 2.63
CA ASP A 179 10.74 -16.37 1.85
C ASP A 179 11.04 -16.20 0.36
N ALA A 180 10.86 -14.98 -0.15
CA ALA A 180 11.18 -14.66 -1.54
C ALA A 180 12.67 -14.82 -1.91
N MET A 181 13.58 -14.61 -0.96
CA MET A 181 15.02 -14.84 -1.15
C MET A 181 15.35 -16.34 -1.03
N ASP A 182 14.79 -17.02 -0.04
CA ASP A 182 14.98 -18.46 0.21
C ASP A 182 14.50 -19.29 -0.99
N ASP A 183 13.38 -18.89 -1.60
CA ASP A 183 12.79 -19.53 -2.79
C ASP A 183 13.47 -19.11 -4.11
N GLY A 184 14.49 -18.25 -4.04
CA GLY A 184 15.22 -17.75 -5.22
C GLY A 184 14.40 -16.85 -6.14
N VAL A 185 13.24 -16.36 -5.69
CA VAL A 185 12.39 -15.42 -6.44
C VAL A 185 13.02 -14.03 -6.51
N LEU A 186 13.70 -13.62 -5.44
CA LEU A 186 14.45 -12.37 -5.35
C LEU A 186 15.95 -12.66 -5.23
N ALA A 187 16.75 -11.74 -5.77
CA ALA A 187 18.20 -11.79 -5.60
C ALA A 187 18.57 -11.57 -4.12
N ASN A 188 19.66 -12.19 -3.69
CA ASN A 188 20.19 -12.01 -2.35
C ASN A 188 20.52 -10.53 -2.08
N LEU A 189 19.90 -9.97 -1.05
CA LEU A 189 20.14 -8.61 -0.61
C LEU A 189 21.35 -8.57 0.34
N ARG A 190 22.35 -7.75 0.02
CA ARG A 190 23.42 -7.40 0.96
C ARG A 190 23.24 -5.96 1.41
N LEU A 191 22.81 -5.77 2.66
CA LEU A 191 22.76 -4.45 3.28
C LEU A 191 24.16 -4.06 3.76
N VAL A 192 24.71 -2.98 3.23
CA VAL A 192 25.99 -2.42 3.67
C VAL A 192 25.73 -1.01 4.21
N ASN A 193 25.88 -0.85 5.52
CA ASN A 193 25.82 0.46 6.15
C ASN A 193 27.21 1.08 6.09
N LEU A 194 27.36 2.11 5.24
CA LEU A 194 28.58 2.90 5.17
C LEU A 194 28.50 4.04 6.18
N LEU A 195 29.35 3.99 7.19
CA LEU A 195 29.52 5.09 8.12
C LEU A 195 30.43 6.13 7.48
N VAL A 196 29.97 7.38 7.49
CA VAL A 196 30.74 8.53 7.02
C VAL A 196 31.01 9.45 8.20
N ASP A 197 32.26 9.88 8.33
CA ASP A 197 32.63 10.82 9.37
C ASP A 197 32.08 12.21 9.03
N LEU A 198 31.46 12.85 10.01
CA LEU A 198 31.09 14.25 9.89
C LEU A 198 32.36 15.10 9.88
N THR A 199 32.37 16.14 9.05
CA THR A 199 33.42 17.16 9.15
C THR A 199 33.36 17.86 10.52
N ARG A 200 34.42 18.54 10.95
CA ARG A 200 34.41 19.25 12.25
C ARG A 200 33.25 20.25 12.38
N ASN A 201 32.94 20.96 11.30
CA ASN A 201 31.83 21.93 11.29
C ASN A 201 30.49 21.22 11.41
N GLU A 202 30.29 20.15 10.64
CA GLU A 202 29.09 19.32 10.73
C GLU A 202 28.95 18.71 12.12
N LEU A 203 30.01 18.13 12.68
CA LEU A 203 29.96 17.55 14.02
C LEU A 203 29.54 18.60 15.07
N SER A 204 30.06 19.84 14.96
CA SER A 204 29.68 20.93 15.84
C SER A 204 28.21 21.34 15.68
N GLU A 205 27.71 21.43 14.45
CA GLU A 205 26.29 21.72 14.19
C GLU A 205 25.38 20.59 14.70
N TYR A 206 25.78 19.33 14.46
CA TYR A 206 25.07 18.14 14.92
C TYR A 206 24.94 18.17 16.44
N GLN A 207 26.05 18.35 17.16
CA GLN A 207 26.06 18.44 18.62
C GLN A 207 25.21 19.60 19.14
N GLY A 208 25.20 20.74 18.45
CA GLY A 208 24.36 21.87 18.81
C GLY A 208 22.86 21.57 18.69
N VAL A 209 22.45 20.86 17.63
CA VAL A 209 21.06 20.40 17.46
C VAL A 209 20.74 19.30 18.47
N GLU A 210 21.64 18.34 18.69
CA GLU A 210 21.46 17.23 19.63
C GLU A 210 21.21 17.73 21.05
N GLN A 211 22.04 18.66 21.54
CA GLN A 211 21.83 19.25 22.87
C GLN A 211 20.48 19.97 23.01
N ARG A 212 19.95 20.55 21.93
CA ARG A 212 18.62 21.18 21.93
C ARG A 212 17.51 20.13 21.93
N ILE A 213 17.71 19.01 21.23
CA ILE A 213 16.81 17.85 21.26
C ILE A 213 16.77 17.28 22.68
N ASP A 214 17.93 16.96 23.26
CA ASP A 214 18.03 16.33 24.59
C ASP A 214 17.31 17.14 25.68
N ARG A 215 17.56 18.46 25.72
CA ARG A 215 16.89 19.35 26.69
C ARG A 215 15.38 19.33 26.53
N LEU A 216 14.92 19.40 25.29
CA LEU A 216 13.50 19.53 25.00
C LEU A 216 12.76 18.19 25.11
N GLU A 217 13.45 17.08 24.83
CA GLU A 217 13.01 15.72 25.11
C GLU A 217 12.86 15.51 26.62
N ALA A 218 13.85 15.90 27.42
CA ALA A 218 13.79 15.78 28.88
C ALA A 218 12.60 16.56 29.47
N ASP A 219 12.42 17.82 29.05
CA ASP A 219 11.28 18.64 29.49
C ASP A 219 9.93 18.05 29.05
N LEU A 220 9.86 17.49 27.83
CA LEU A 220 8.63 16.89 27.32
C LEU A 220 8.32 15.56 28.02
N ARG A 221 9.33 14.74 28.31
CA ARG A 221 9.18 13.47 29.03
C ARG A 221 8.70 13.68 30.48
N LEU A 222 9.08 14.79 31.11
CA LEU A 222 8.55 15.18 32.42
C LEU A 222 7.07 15.57 32.38
N LYS A 223 6.62 16.22 31.30
CA LYS A 223 5.24 16.70 31.14
C LYS A 223 4.30 15.64 30.59
N HIS A 224 4.81 14.80 29.70
CA HIS A 224 4.07 13.83 28.91
C HIS A 224 4.85 12.51 28.84
N PRO A 225 5.02 11.80 29.97
CA PRO A 225 5.73 10.52 30.00
C PRO A 225 5.12 9.49 29.04
N GLU A 226 3.80 9.54 28.82
CA GLU A 226 3.04 8.67 27.93
C GLU A 226 3.53 8.70 26.47
N LEU A 227 4.10 9.83 26.03
CA LEU A 227 4.61 9.95 24.65
C LEU A 227 5.89 9.15 24.40
N PHE A 228 6.54 8.66 25.47
CA PHE A 228 7.86 8.01 25.42
C PHE A 228 7.85 6.55 25.84
N GLU A 229 6.67 5.94 26.04
CA GLU A 229 6.55 4.55 26.49
C GLU A 229 6.96 3.52 25.41
N HIS A 230 6.90 3.91 24.13
CA HIS A 230 7.25 3.04 23.01
C HIS A 230 8.65 3.34 22.44
N ALA A 231 9.29 2.31 21.87
CA ALA A 231 10.62 2.40 21.27
C ALA A 231 10.71 3.44 20.13
N ASP A 232 9.62 3.63 19.37
CA ASP A 232 9.51 4.70 18.37
C ASP A 232 8.60 5.85 18.86
N TRP A 233 9.05 6.53 19.92
CA TRP A 233 8.37 7.71 20.47
C TRP A 233 8.22 8.86 19.46
N THR A 234 8.97 8.84 18.35
CA THR A 234 8.98 9.95 17.39
C THR A 234 7.64 10.12 16.68
N ALA A 235 6.91 9.03 16.44
CA ALA A 235 5.56 9.06 15.89
C ALA A 235 4.56 9.70 16.86
N ALA A 236 4.59 9.30 18.14
CA ALA A 236 3.73 9.84 19.19
C ALA A 236 3.97 11.35 19.39
N VAL A 237 5.23 11.78 19.45
CA VAL A 237 5.59 13.21 19.54
C VAL A 237 5.15 14.00 18.30
N ALA A 238 5.26 13.41 17.10
CA ALA A 238 4.79 14.05 15.87
C ALA A 238 3.26 14.23 15.85
N MET A 239 2.49 13.31 16.43
CA MET A 239 1.05 13.47 16.62
C MET A 239 0.72 14.58 17.62
N ALA A 240 1.41 14.59 18.77
CA ALA A 240 1.26 15.61 19.81
C ALA A 240 1.64 17.02 19.33
N ALA A 241 2.48 17.16 18.29
CA ALA A 241 2.86 18.45 17.71
C ALA A 241 1.68 19.31 17.19
N ARG A 242 0.50 18.73 17.01
CA ARG A 242 -0.72 19.45 16.62
C ARG A 242 -1.28 20.31 17.76
N SER A 243 -1.12 19.88 19.00
CA SER A 243 -1.70 20.49 20.20
C SER A 243 -0.65 20.99 21.19
N ASP A 244 0.57 20.43 21.19
CA ASP A 244 1.65 20.81 22.09
C ASP A 244 2.80 21.53 21.37
N ARG A 245 3.14 22.72 21.88
CA ARG A 245 4.16 23.59 21.28
C ARG A 245 5.59 23.03 21.45
N MET A 246 5.85 22.31 22.53
CA MET A 246 7.14 21.66 22.78
C MET A 246 7.29 20.45 21.85
N ALA A 247 6.29 19.58 21.75
CA ALA A 247 6.29 18.46 20.81
C ALA A 247 6.50 18.92 19.35
N LYS A 248 5.87 20.04 18.97
CA LYS A 248 6.12 20.68 17.66
C LYS A 248 7.57 21.14 17.49
N ARG A 249 8.15 21.77 18.51
CA ARG A 249 9.54 22.23 18.47
C ARG A 249 10.52 21.06 18.42
N LEU A 250 10.25 19.98 19.16
CA LEU A 250 11.04 18.74 19.13
C LEU A 250 11.04 18.13 17.73
N THR A 251 9.85 18.01 17.13
CA THR A 251 9.67 17.50 15.77
C THR A 251 10.47 18.32 14.74
N ILE A 252 10.49 19.65 14.89
CA ILE A 252 11.29 20.53 14.02
C ILE A 252 12.79 20.25 14.17
N LEU A 253 13.31 20.12 15.40
CA LEU A 253 14.72 19.85 15.68
C LEU A 253 15.16 18.48 15.18
N VAL A 254 14.35 17.44 15.41
CA VAL A 254 14.61 16.08 14.89
C VAL A 254 14.70 16.10 13.35
N ASN A 255 13.81 16.84 12.70
CA ASN A 255 13.83 17.02 11.25
C ASN A 255 14.99 17.93 10.76
N GLU A 256 15.44 18.88 11.57
CA GLU A 256 16.65 19.68 11.33
C GLU A 256 17.89 18.78 11.34
N ARG A 257 18.07 17.97 12.39
CA ARG A 257 19.15 16.97 12.49
C ARG A 257 19.15 16.01 11.29
N ARG A 258 18.00 15.43 10.94
CA ARG A 258 17.86 14.54 9.77
C ARG A 258 18.25 15.25 8.47
N ARG A 259 17.81 16.48 8.24
CA ARG A 259 18.15 17.27 7.05
C ARG A 259 19.63 17.63 6.99
N MET A 260 20.23 17.96 8.12
CA MET A 260 21.65 18.26 8.24
C MET A 260 22.50 17.04 7.87
N LEU A 261 22.21 15.88 8.47
CA LEU A 261 22.86 14.62 8.11
C LEU A 261 22.63 14.25 6.63
N ALA A 262 21.44 14.52 6.08
CA ALA A 262 21.12 14.27 4.67
C ALA A 262 21.97 15.09 3.69
N ARG A 263 22.46 16.26 4.11
CA ARG A 263 23.26 17.20 3.31
C ARG A 263 24.76 17.15 3.63
N SER A 264 25.19 16.24 4.51
CA SER A 264 26.60 16.16 4.92
C SER A 264 27.50 15.95 3.71
N ALA A 265 28.54 16.77 3.62
CA ALA A 265 29.59 16.72 2.61
C ALA A 265 30.54 15.53 2.81
N GLY A 266 30.57 14.92 4.00
CA GLY A 266 31.29 13.66 4.26
C GLY A 266 30.72 12.45 3.49
N ARG A 267 29.60 12.63 2.77
CA ARG A 267 29.00 11.62 1.89
C ARG A 267 29.68 11.48 0.52
N LEU A 268 30.64 12.34 0.18
CA LEU A 268 31.38 12.34 -1.09
C LEU A 268 32.73 11.62 -0.99
#